data_AF-A0A0L0F963-F1
#
_entry.id   AF-A0A0L0F963-F1
#
_cell.length_a   1.000
_cell.length_b   1.000
_cell.length_c   1.000
_cell.angle_alpha   90.00
_cell.angle_beta   90.00
_cell.angle_gamma   90.00
#
_symmetry.space_group_name_H-M   'P 1'
#
loop_
_entity.id
_entity.type
_entity.pdbx_description
1 polymer ?
#
loop_
_entity_poly.entity_id
_entity_poly.type
_entity_poly.pdbx_seq_one_letter_code
_entity_poly.pdbx_strand_id
1 'polypeptide(L)'
;MLRTVFARGMATASTSGLVAPPVFLYGVQGRYANALYSAGSKKNQLEVLDKEMSEIKKLVVDNEDFRAFINDASLQRTQKQSGIQAVLSKGGFSQLSIDFI
;
A
#
# COMPACT_ATOMS: atom_id res chain seq x y z
N MET A 1 -9.70 -31.78 -40.14
CA MET A 1 -8.98 -30.63 -39.55
C MET A 1 -9.94 -29.92 -38.61
N LEU A 2 -9.75 -30.02 -37.28
CA LEU A 2 -10.60 -29.35 -36.28
C LEU A 2 -9.86 -28.10 -35.78
N ARG A 3 -10.44 -26.92 -35.97
CA ARG A 3 -9.90 -25.63 -35.50
C ARG A 3 -10.53 -25.30 -34.15
N THR A 4 -9.80 -25.53 -33.07
CA THR A 4 -10.22 -25.14 -31.71
C THR A 4 -10.00 -23.63 -31.54
N VAL A 5 -11.08 -22.86 -31.45
CA VAL A 5 -11.02 -21.42 -31.14
C VAL A 5 -10.96 -21.27 -29.62
N PHE A 6 -9.81 -20.85 -29.09
CA PHE A 6 -9.69 -20.43 -27.69
C PHE A 6 -10.29 -19.03 -27.53
N ALA A 7 -11.51 -18.95 -26.99
CA ALA A 7 -12.08 -17.69 -26.53
C ALA A 7 -11.46 -17.31 -25.17
N ARG A 8 -10.82 -16.15 -25.09
CA ARG A 8 -10.36 -15.58 -23.82
C ARG A 8 -11.57 -15.04 -23.05
N GLY A 9 -11.94 -15.70 -21.95
CA GLY A 9 -12.92 -15.17 -21.01
C GLY A 9 -12.39 -13.90 -20.31
N MET A 10 -13.22 -12.87 -20.23
CA MET A 10 -12.92 -11.65 -19.47
C MET A 10 -12.78 -12.00 -17.98
N ALA A 11 -11.63 -11.71 -17.38
CA ALA A 11 -11.45 -11.86 -15.95
C ALA A 11 -12.22 -10.73 -15.23
N THR A 12 -13.35 -11.07 -14.60
CA THR A 12 -14.03 -10.15 -13.68
C THR A 12 -13.17 -10.06 -12.42
N ALA A 13 -12.59 -8.90 -12.13
CA ALA A 13 -11.89 -8.68 -10.86
C ALA A 13 -12.88 -8.92 -9.71
N SER A 14 -12.63 -9.95 -8.90
CA SER A 14 -13.45 -10.26 -7.75
C SER A 14 -13.34 -9.13 -6.72
N THR A 15 -14.39 -8.34 -6.57
CA THR A 15 -14.55 -7.32 -5.51
C THR A 15 -15.00 -7.93 -4.17
N SER A 16 -15.03 -9.25 -4.07
CA SER A 16 -15.57 -9.99 -2.94
C SER A 16 -14.88 -9.58 -1.63
N GLY A 17 -15.64 -8.91 -0.79
CA GLY A 17 -15.26 -8.55 0.58
C GLY A 17 -14.55 -7.20 0.74
N LEU A 18 -14.43 -6.32 -0.25
CA LEU A 18 -13.91 -4.97 0.02
C LEU A 18 -14.93 -4.13 0.81
N VAL A 19 -14.51 -3.53 1.93
CA VAL A 19 -15.35 -2.61 2.69
C VAL A 19 -15.31 -1.25 1.99
N ALA A 20 -16.46 -0.79 1.52
CA ALA A 20 -16.56 0.50 0.87
C ALA A 20 -16.32 1.64 1.88
N PRO A 21 -15.42 2.59 1.57
CA PRO A 21 -15.28 3.80 2.38
C PRO A 21 -16.52 4.69 2.25
N PRO A 22 -16.83 5.51 3.28
CA PRO A 22 -17.98 6.42 3.26
C PRO A 22 -17.88 7.47 2.15
N VAL A 23 -16.65 7.86 1.78
CA VAL A 23 -16.36 8.69 0.61
C VAL A 23 -15.43 7.90 -0.29
N PHE A 24 -15.87 7.61 -1.52
CA PHE A 24 -15.06 6.89 -2.48
C PHE A 24 -14.13 7.84 -3.21
N LEU A 25 -12.82 7.58 -3.11
CA LEU A 25 -11.79 8.40 -3.77
C LEU A 25 -11.41 7.82 -5.13
N TYR A 26 -11.09 8.68 -6.09
CA TYR A 26 -10.70 8.29 -7.44
C TYR A 26 -9.22 8.61 -7.72
N GLY A 27 -8.68 8.09 -8.83
CA GLY A 27 -7.26 8.22 -9.19
C GLY A 27 -6.36 7.17 -8.52
N VAL A 28 -5.05 7.25 -8.77
CA VAL A 28 -4.06 6.28 -8.27
C VAL A 28 -4.01 6.31 -6.75
N GLN A 29 -3.86 7.50 -6.17
CA GLN A 29 -3.90 7.74 -4.74
C GLN A 29 -5.23 7.31 -4.11
N GLY A 30 -6.37 7.56 -4.78
CA GLY A 30 -7.68 7.18 -4.28
C GLY A 30 -7.86 5.67 -4.21
N ARG A 31 -7.35 4.92 -5.20
CA ARG A 31 -7.35 3.45 -5.19
C ARG A 31 -6.58 2.89 -4.01
N TYR A 32 -5.39 3.43 -3.72
CA TYR A 32 -4.60 3.01 -2.55
C TYR A 32 -5.30 3.37 -1.24
N ALA A 33 -5.85 4.58 -1.11
CA ALA A 33 -6.57 5.02 0.08
C ALA A 33 -7.83 4.17 0.35
N ASN A 34 -8.64 3.89 -0.67
CA ASN A 34 -9.82 3.03 -0.52
C ASN A 34 -9.43 1.59 -0.14
N ALA A 35 -8.35 1.06 -0.72
CA ALA A 35 -7.84 -0.28 -0.39
C ALA A 35 -7.32 -0.35 1.07
N LEU A 36 -6.59 0.68 1.50
CA LEU A 36 -6.08 0.78 2.86
C LEU A 36 -7.24 0.89 3.87
N TYR A 37 -8.24 1.72 3.59
CA TYR A 37 -9.46 1.80 4.40
C TYR A 37 -10.16 0.45 4.49
N SER A 38 -10.32 -0.24 3.35
CA SER A 38 -10.92 -1.58 3.35
C SER A 38 -10.11 -2.59 4.17
N ALA A 39 -8.77 -2.53 4.14
CA ALA A 39 -7.92 -3.44 4.89
C ALA A 39 -7.97 -3.13 6.40
N GLY A 40 -7.88 -1.85 6.77
CA GLY A 40 -7.94 -1.39 8.14
C GLY A 40 -9.31 -1.61 8.79
N SER A 41 -10.40 -1.42 8.04
CA SER A 41 -11.76 -1.68 8.53
C SER A 41 -11.98 -3.17 8.82
N LYS A 42 -11.50 -4.07 7.95
CA LYS A 42 -11.58 -5.53 8.20
C LYS A 42 -10.83 -5.97 9.45
N LYS A 43 -9.67 -5.34 9.72
CA LYS A 43 -8.84 -5.67 10.88
C LYS A 43 -9.19 -4.85 12.13
N ASN A 44 -10.16 -3.94 12.06
CA ASN A 44 -10.48 -2.99 13.13
C ASN A 44 -9.27 -2.17 13.62
N GLN A 45 -8.37 -1.80 12.70
CA GLN A 45 -7.10 -1.10 12.99
C GLN A 45 -7.06 0.32 12.44
N LEU A 46 -8.22 0.94 12.14
CA LEU A 46 -8.29 2.25 11.50
C LEU A 46 -7.60 3.36 12.31
N GLU A 47 -7.81 3.42 13.63
CA GLU A 47 -7.18 4.45 14.48
C GLU A 47 -5.66 4.31 14.57
N VAL A 48 -5.17 3.08 14.60
CA VAL A 48 -3.73 2.79 14.61
C VAL A 48 -3.11 3.23 13.29
N LEU A 49 -3.75 2.87 12.17
CA LEU A 49 -3.28 3.25 10.84
C LEU A 49 -3.23 4.75 10.61
N ASP A 50 -4.23 5.49 11.10
CA ASP A 50 -4.27 6.95 10.93
C ASP A 50 -3.09 7.64 11.64
N LYS A 51 -2.78 7.18 12.87
CA LYS A 51 -1.62 7.63 13.63
C LYS A 51 -0.32 7.25 12.93
N GLU A 52 -0.17 6.00 12.54
CA GLU A 52 1.03 5.48 11.89
C GLU A 52 1.30 6.17 10.54
N MET A 53 0.29 6.38 9.69
CA MET A 53 0.46 7.11 8.42
C MET A 53 0.84 8.57 8.65
N SER A 54 0.33 9.20 9.71
CA SER A 54 0.73 10.56 10.10
C SER A 54 2.18 10.61 10.58
N GLU A 55 2.63 9.62 11.34
CA GLU A 55 4.02 9.50 11.79
C GLU A 55 4.98 9.22 10.63
N ILE A 56 4.62 8.35 9.70
CA ILE A 56 5.43 8.07 8.49
C ILE A 56 5.57 9.34 7.65
N LYS A 57 4.49 10.11 7.49
CA LYS A 57 4.55 11.40 6.80
C LYS A 57 5.54 12.35 7.48
N LYS A 58 5.51 12.46 8.81
CA LYS A 58 6.48 13.27 9.57
C LYS A 58 7.90 12.77 9.37
N LEU A 59 8.12 11.46 9.46
CA LEU A 59 9.44 10.84 9.27
C LEU A 59 10.04 11.18 7.89
N VAL A 60 9.23 11.19 6.83
CA VAL A 60 9.68 11.58 5.47
C VAL A 60 9.96 13.09 5.35
N VAL A 61 9.26 13.93 6.11
CA VAL A 61 9.45 15.39 6.07
C VAL A 61 10.65 15.82 6.92
N ASP A 62 10.77 15.26 8.11
CA ASP A 62 11.73 15.69 9.14
C ASP A 62 13.12 15.08 8.91
N ASN A 63 13.22 13.90 8.31
CA ASN A 63 14.49 13.23 8.05
C ASN A 63 14.89 13.38 6.57
N GLU A 64 15.86 14.26 6.31
CA GLU A 64 16.36 14.53 4.96
C GLU A 64 17.05 13.32 4.33
N ASP A 65 17.80 12.54 5.12
CA ASP A 65 18.50 11.35 4.64
C ASP A 65 17.50 10.28 4.19
N PHE A 66 16.43 10.08 4.96
CA PHE A 66 15.38 9.13 4.60
C PHE A 66 14.63 9.57 3.34
N ARG A 67 14.37 10.87 3.19
CA ARG A 67 13.79 11.43 1.97
C ARG A 67 14.72 11.27 0.77
N ALA A 68 16.03 11.49 0.94
CA ALA A 68 17.01 11.27 -0.11
C ALA A 68 17.05 9.80 -0.54
N PHE A 69 17.06 8.88 0.42
CA PHE A 69 17.02 7.44 0.18
C PHE A 69 15.78 7.00 -0.63
N ILE A 70 14.59 7.51 -0.29
CA ILE A 70 13.36 7.22 -1.04
C ILE A 70 13.47 7.70 -2.49
N ASN A 71 14.03 8.90 -2.71
CA ASN A 71 14.10 9.53 -4.03
C ASN A 71 15.29 9.06 -4.90
N ASP A 72 16.27 8.36 -4.33
CA ASP A 72 17.50 7.97 -5.04
C ASP A 72 17.25 6.91 -6.13
N ALA A 73 17.27 7.28 -7.41
CA ALA A 73 17.01 6.36 -8.50
C ALA A 73 18.13 5.32 -8.75
N SER A 74 19.31 5.45 -8.10
CA SER A 74 20.45 4.56 -8.30
C SER A 74 20.33 3.24 -7.53
N LEU A 75 19.53 3.21 -6.47
CA LEU A 75 19.33 2.02 -5.64
C LEU A 75 18.36 1.02 -6.28
N GLN A 76 18.68 -0.27 -6.15
CA GLN A 76 17.81 -1.33 -6.65
C GLN A 76 16.49 -1.33 -5.85
N ARG A 77 15.36 -1.55 -6.55
CA ARG A 77 14.02 -1.53 -5.94
C ARG A 77 13.88 -2.50 -4.75
N THR A 78 14.49 -3.67 -4.84
CA THR A 78 14.50 -4.69 -3.78
C THR A 78 15.24 -4.21 -2.53
N GLN A 79 16.38 -3.54 -2.70
CA GLN A 79 17.15 -2.96 -1.61
C GLN A 79 16.39 -1.80 -0.96
N LYS A 80 15.72 -0.96 -1.75
CA LYS A 80 14.84 0.09 -1.23
C LYS A 80 13.71 -0.47 -0.39
N GLN A 81 12.99 -1.46 -0.92
CA GLN A 81 11.90 -2.11 -0.21
C GLN A 81 12.36 -2.70 1.13
N SER A 82 13.47 -3.45 1.12
CA SER A 82 14.02 -4.03 2.34
C SER A 82 14.48 -2.96 3.34
N GLY A 83 15.08 -1.86 2.87
CA GLY A 83 15.49 -0.74 3.72
C GLY A 83 14.30 -0.04 4.38
N ILE A 84 13.25 0.27 3.61
CA ILE A 84 12.03 0.87 4.14
C ILE A 84 11.37 -0.08 5.14
N GLN A 85 11.22 -1.36 4.80
CA GLN A 85 10.66 -2.37 5.68
C GLN A 85 11.44 -2.47 6.99
N ALA A 86 12.78 -2.46 6.94
CA ALA A 86 13.61 -2.50 8.14
C ALA A 86 13.45 -1.26 9.03
N VAL A 87 13.31 -0.07 8.44
CA VAL A 87 13.06 1.18 9.18
C VAL A 87 11.70 1.11 9.89
N LEU A 88 10.66 0.70 9.18
CA LEU A 88 9.31 0.61 9.74
C LEU A 88 9.18 -0.51 10.78
N SER A 89 9.81 -1.66 10.56
CA SER A 89 9.85 -2.73 11.56
C SER A 89 10.57 -2.29 12.84
N LYS A 90 11.66 -1.51 12.73
CA LYS A 90 12.36 -0.94 13.90
C LYS A 90 11.57 0.17 14.58
N GLY A 91 10.76 0.92 13.82
CA GLY A 91 9.86 1.94 14.35
C GLY A 91 8.66 1.39 15.12
N GLY A 92 8.44 0.07 15.12
CA GLY A 92 7.33 -0.56 15.83
C GLY A 92 5.98 -0.42 15.13
N PHE A 93 5.98 -0.10 13.84
CA PHE A 93 4.75 0.03 13.04
C PHE A 93 4.04 -1.32 12.88
N SER A 94 2.71 -1.27 12.78
CA SER A 94 1.88 -2.45 12.57
C SER A 94 2.20 -3.15 11.25
N GLN A 95 1.98 -4.47 11.22
CA GLN A 95 2.24 -5.27 10.01
C GLN A 95 1.41 -4.76 8.81
N LEU A 96 0.20 -4.26 9.04
CA LEU A 96 -0.62 -3.74 7.94
C LEU A 96 -0.02 -2.46 7.34
N SER A 97 0.56 -1.57 8.15
CA SER A 97 1.29 -0.39 7.66
C SER A 97 2.57 -0.76 6.92
N ILE A 98 3.28 -1.78 7.39
CA ILE A 98 4.48 -2.29 6.73
C ILE A 98 4.13 -2.93 5.38
N ASP A 99 3.06 -3.73 5.31
CA ASP A 99 2.62 -4.40 4.07
C ASP A 99 2.09 -3.41 3.02
N PHE A 100 1.65 -2.22 3.45
CA PHE A 100 1.13 -1.18 2.56
C PHE A 100 2.23 -0.43 1.80
N ILE A 101 3.43 -0.31 2.39
CA ILE A 101 4.55 0.47 1.87
C ILE A 101 5.51 -0.40 1.07
#